data_AF-A0A067CAB7-F1
#
_entry.id   AF-A0A067CAB7-F1
#
_cell.length_a   1.000
_cell.length_b   1.000
_cell.length_c   1.000
_cell.angle_alpha   90.00
_cell.angle_beta   90.00
_cell.angle_gamma   90.00
#
_symmetry.space_group_name_H-M   'P 1'
#
loop_
_entity.id
_entity.type
_entity.pdbx_description
1 polymer ?
#
loop_
_entity_poly.entity_id
_entity_poly.type
_entity_poly.pdbx_seq_one_letter_code
_entity_poly.pdbx_strand_id
1 'polypeptide(L)'
;MDIALAVWAAGLGDVRDIVRASTVSTRWHRSLTAQAPFQARFGREFRPEYALLCAEQEAIALVQDWRTLYIQRSLGFANGFRLGMDLLPAPEDPIELAQRKAEASLLRWIYVTEQAEVRLSRPIFGDVLEAASLERLPLQEALHWQHCFSQAKPLYDQLLHPAIPAACDVLDDADYAFKIDEQAACIKKLYNQAVWNVKYFKVLEKPFRDLLTSDVKQIGTIVPAIIKTLKMMWSSSKYYKDSAKMGSLLGRIALALCARVSATVEINHLLCGNDFDATISLVESAGMMLERWHDVYTENDGGFWGPFDRTELFGRVDDVAQWCSEVRSVLMILRQIKLEMVRRADDVETFEAMLSTMDAGLYAHWATVVLFDASSRASWLDGVGFLRATSNALLAFAHKLGS
;
A
#
# COMPACT_ATOMS: atom_id res chain seq x y z
N MET A 1 -0.45 -8.23 43.06
CA MET A 1 -1.13 -8.32 41.75
C MET A 1 -1.50 -6.92 41.25
N ASP A 2 -2.24 -6.13 42.03
CA ASP A 2 -2.68 -4.76 41.68
C ASP A 2 -1.55 -3.81 41.26
N ILE A 3 -0.42 -3.80 41.97
CA ILE A 3 0.74 -2.96 41.62
C ILE A 3 1.40 -3.43 40.32
N ALA A 4 1.53 -4.74 40.10
CA ALA A 4 2.10 -5.30 38.89
C ALA A 4 1.21 -5.03 37.66
N LEU A 5 -0.11 -5.05 37.83
CA LEU A 5 -1.09 -4.78 36.77
C LEU A 5 -1.19 -3.27 36.47
N ALA A 6 -1.10 -2.42 37.49
CA ALA A 6 -1.00 -0.96 37.32
C ALA A 6 0.32 -0.56 36.63
N VAL A 7 1.44 -1.20 36.99
CA VAL A 7 2.74 -1.02 36.31
C VAL A 7 2.70 -1.54 34.87
N TRP A 8 2.07 -2.70 34.65
CA TRP A 8 1.85 -3.25 33.30
C TRP A 8 0.97 -2.33 32.45
N ALA A 9 -0.17 -1.87 32.96
CA ALA A 9 -1.07 -0.98 32.23
C ALA A 9 -0.55 0.46 32.07
N ALA A 10 0.46 0.85 32.85
CA ALA A 10 1.20 2.10 32.71
C ALA A 10 2.41 2.01 31.77
N GLY A 11 2.78 0.79 31.33
CA GLY A 11 3.93 0.55 30.45
C GLY A 11 3.64 -0.21 29.14
N LEU A 12 2.59 -1.03 29.09
CA LEU A 12 2.36 -2.01 28.01
C LEU A 12 0.88 -2.25 27.63
N GLY A 13 -0.10 -1.80 28.43
CA GLY A 13 -1.52 -2.03 28.15
C GLY A 13 -2.07 -1.11 27.05
N ASP A 14 -2.88 -1.67 26.13
CA ASP A 14 -3.54 -0.90 25.08
C ASP A 14 -4.89 -0.30 25.54
N VAL A 15 -5.55 0.48 24.68
CA VAL A 15 -6.84 1.12 25.02
C VAL A 15 -7.96 0.10 25.28
N ARG A 16 -7.90 -1.10 24.68
CA ARG A 16 -8.87 -2.18 24.88
C ARG A 16 -8.68 -2.83 26.26
N ASP A 17 -7.44 -2.94 26.71
CA ASP A 17 -7.10 -3.45 28.05
C ASP A 17 -7.65 -2.52 29.15
N ILE A 18 -7.68 -1.20 28.90
CA ILE A 18 -8.31 -0.21 29.80
C ILE A 18 -9.80 -0.49 30.00
N VAL A 19 -10.52 -0.63 28.89
CA VAL A 19 -11.98 -0.82 28.87
C VAL A 19 -12.36 -2.20 29.45
N ARG A 20 -11.53 -3.21 29.22
CA ARG A 20 -11.70 -4.53 29.83
C ARG A 20 -11.41 -4.51 31.32
N ALA A 21 -10.37 -3.80 31.76
CA ALA A 21 -10.06 -3.75 33.18
C ALA A 21 -11.06 -2.90 33.98
N SER A 22 -11.65 -1.86 33.38
CA SER A 22 -12.70 -1.04 34.01
C SER A 22 -14.01 -1.80 34.24
N THR A 23 -14.32 -2.79 33.40
CA THR A 23 -15.52 -3.63 33.53
C THR A 23 -15.36 -4.77 34.54
N VAL A 24 -14.12 -5.13 34.91
CA VAL A 24 -13.83 -6.28 35.80
C VAL A 24 -13.67 -5.90 37.27
N SER A 25 -13.18 -4.71 37.60
CA SER A 25 -12.95 -4.30 38.99
C SER A 25 -12.93 -2.79 39.17
N THR A 26 -13.75 -2.29 40.10
CA THR A 26 -13.80 -0.87 40.49
C THR A 26 -12.50 -0.39 41.15
N ARG A 27 -11.79 -1.28 41.84
CA ARG A 27 -10.48 -0.99 42.45
C ARG A 27 -9.39 -0.85 41.38
N TRP A 28 -9.45 -1.69 40.35
CA TRP A 28 -8.54 -1.58 39.19
C TRP A 28 -8.87 -0.39 38.33
N HIS A 29 -10.15 -0.10 38.10
CA HIS A 29 -10.59 1.13 37.45
C HIS A 29 -9.95 2.35 38.12
N ARG A 30 -10.04 2.52 39.44
CA ARG A 30 -9.37 3.63 40.17
C ARG A 30 -7.86 3.67 40.02
N SER A 31 -7.19 2.50 40.03
CA SER A 31 -5.72 2.44 39.89
C SER A 31 -5.28 2.73 38.45
N LEU A 32 -6.14 2.40 37.48
CA LEU A 32 -5.94 2.58 36.04
C LEU A 32 -6.45 3.93 35.54
N THR A 33 -7.23 4.68 36.32
CA THR A 33 -7.67 6.05 35.98
C THR A 33 -6.86 7.12 36.72
N ALA A 34 -5.74 6.76 37.36
CA ALA A 34 -4.86 7.72 37.99
C ALA A 34 -4.28 8.71 36.94
N GLN A 35 -4.80 9.94 36.91
CA GLN A 35 -4.51 10.90 35.85
C GLN A 35 -3.14 11.59 36.01
N ALA A 36 -2.70 11.87 37.25
CA ALA A 36 -1.51 12.68 37.52
C ALA A 36 -0.20 12.17 36.88
N PRO A 37 0.13 10.85 36.91
CA PRO A 37 1.34 10.35 36.24
C PRO A 37 1.30 10.52 34.72
N PHE A 38 0.13 10.33 34.11
CA PHE A 38 -0.04 10.49 32.65
C PHE A 38 -0.07 11.96 32.26
N GLN A 39 -0.68 12.82 33.07
CA GLN A 39 -0.64 14.27 32.90
C GLN A 39 0.80 14.78 32.86
N ALA A 40 1.62 14.44 33.86
CA ALA A 40 3.01 14.88 33.93
C ALA A 40 3.85 14.37 32.75
N ARG A 41 3.63 13.13 32.30
CA ARG A 41 4.30 12.57 31.12
C ARG A 41 3.85 13.25 29.83
N PHE A 42 2.54 13.40 29.65
CA PHE A 42 1.96 14.05 28.47
C PHE A 42 2.44 15.50 28.35
N GLY A 43 2.42 16.26 29.45
CA GLY A 43 2.95 17.63 29.49
C GLY A 43 4.45 17.72 29.21
N ARG A 44 5.23 16.68 29.51
CA ARG A 44 6.67 16.65 29.19
C ARG A 44 6.92 16.31 27.71
N GLU A 45 6.18 15.33 27.18
CA GLU A 45 6.45 14.71 25.86
C GLU A 45 5.66 15.35 24.71
N PHE A 46 4.47 15.89 24.98
CA PHE A 46 3.54 16.47 24.01
C PHE A 46 3.11 17.87 24.46
N ARG A 47 4.08 18.76 24.70
CA ARG A 47 3.85 20.12 25.24
C ARG A 47 2.79 20.95 24.48
N PRO A 48 2.83 21.03 23.14
CA PRO A 48 1.84 21.82 22.40
C PRO A 48 0.43 21.29 22.58
N GLU A 49 0.26 19.96 22.48
CA GLU A 49 -1.04 19.33 22.66
C GLU A 49 -1.53 19.43 24.11
N TYR A 50 -0.62 19.37 25.09
CA TYR A 50 -0.95 19.56 26.50
C TYR A 50 -1.53 20.95 26.73
N ALA A 51 -0.90 22.00 26.20
CA ALA A 51 -1.36 23.38 26.33
C ALA A 51 -2.78 23.55 25.74
N LEU A 52 -3.01 22.99 24.55
CA LEU A 52 -4.32 22.99 23.90
C LEU A 52 -5.40 22.29 24.75
N LEU A 53 -5.08 21.12 25.30
CA LEU A 53 -6.02 20.30 26.07
C LEU A 53 -6.32 20.84 27.48
N CYS A 54 -5.60 21.87 27.92
CA CYS A 54 -5.85 22.56 29.19
C CYS A 54 -6.58 23.90 29.02
N ALA A 55 -6.76 24.41 27.80
CA ALA A 55 -7.33 25.75 27.53
C ALA A 55 -6.72 26.86 28.42
N GLU A 56 -5.42 26.78 28.71
CA GLU A 56 -4.69 27.68 29.60
C GLU A 56 -5.19 27.73 31.07
N GLN A 57 -6.07 26.80 31.46
CA GLN A 57 -6.61 26.66 32.82
C GLN A 57 -6.10 25.38 33.48
N GLU A 58 -5.34 25.50 34.58
CA GLU A 58 -4.86 24.34 35.34
C GLU A 58 -6.02 23.46 35.86
N ALA A 59 -7.20 24.05 36.09
CA ALA A 59 -8.37 23.33 36.57
C ALA A 59 -8.94 22.32 35.55
N ILE A 60 -8.83 22.60 34.25
CA ILE A 60 -9.25 21.68 33.17
C ILE A 60 -8.34 20.47 33.15
N ALA A 61 -7.05 20.67 33.38
CA ALA A 61 -6.08 19.58 33.46
C ALA A 61 -6.40 18.58 34.58
N LEU A 62 -7.05 19.00 35.67
CA LEU A 62 -7.39 18.10 36.78
C LEU A 62 -8.52 17.12 36.46
N VAL A 63 -9.38 17.45 35.48
CA VAL A 63 -10.55 16.63 35.10
C VAL A 63 -10.39 15.96 33.73
N GLN A 64 -9.27 16.19 33.05
CA GLN A 64 -8.97 15.63 31.74
C GLN A 64 -8.54 14.14 31.84
N ASP A 65 -8.89 13.36 30.81
CA ASP A 65 -8.50 11.94 30.71
C ASP A 65 -7.13 11.77 30.06
N TRP A 66 -6.09 12.21 30.77
CA TRP A 66 -4.69 12.16 30.34
C TRP A 66 -4.22 10.77 29.98
N ARG A 67 -4.74 9.73 30.64
CA ARG A 67 -4.31 8.37 30.32
C ARG A 67 -4.73 7.94 28.93
N THR A 68 -6.02 8.09 28.60
CA THR A 68 -6.54 7.75 27.27
C THR A 68 -5.83 8.56 26.19
N LEU A 69 -5.60 9.86 26.44
CA LEU A 69 -4.85 10.74 25.56
C LEU A 69 -3.40 10.28 25.36
N TYR A 70 -2.69 9.98 26.46
CA TYR A 70 -1.29 9.54 26.41
C TYR A 70 -1.13 8.23 25.65
N ILE A 71 -1.97 7.23 25.92
CA ILE A 71 -1.86 5.91 25.27
C ILE A 71 -2.15 6.03 23.78
N GLN A 72 -3.22 6.73 23.40
CA GLN A 72 -3.54 6.93 21.98
C GLN A 72 -2.43 7.72 21.27
N ARG A 73 -1.93 8.79 21.89
CA ARG A 73 -0.92 9.65 21.28
C ARG A 73 0.44 8.97 21.15
N SER A 74 0.88 8.24 22.18
CA SER A 74 2.15 7.50 22.19
C SER A 74 2.17 6.34 21.20
N LEU A 75 1.03 5.67 21.01
CA LEU A 75 0.86 4.62 20.00
C LEU A 75 0.51 5.16 18.60
N GLY A 76 0.54 6.48 18.41
CA GLY A 76 0.19 7.10 17.13
C GLY A 76 -1.21 6.75 16.62
N PHE A 77 -2.14 6.43 17.53
CA PHE A 77 -3.51 5.97 17.27
C PHE A 77 -3.62 4.65 16.49
N ALA A 78 -2.56 3.83 16.47
CA ALA A 78 -2.54 2.54 15.75
C ALA A 78 -3.69 1.59 16.14
N ASN A 79 -4.21 1.71 17.36
CA ASN A 79 -5.26 0.85 17.91
C ASN A 79 -6.69 1.42 17.78
N GLY A 80 -6.90 2.54 17.10
CA GLY A 80 -8.22 3.19 17.06
C GLY A 80 -8.24 4.58 17.67
N PHE A 81 -9.30 5.31 17.32
CA PHE A 81 -9.67 6.58 17.92
C PHE A 81 -10.78 6.38 18.97
N ARG A 82 -10.54 6.90 20.16
CA ARG A 82 -11.43 6.86 21.32
C ARG A 82 -11.61 8.26 21.86
N LEU A 83 -12.87 8.70 21.85
CA LEU A 83 -13.29 9.97 22.44
C LEU A 83 -13.21 9.90 23.96
N GLY A 84 -13.56 8.74 24.54
CA GLY A 84 -13.68 8.50 25.97
C GLY A 84 -14.92 9.20 26.56
N MET A 85 -15.75 8.45 27.26
CA MET A 85 -17.03 8.93 27.81
C MET A 85 -17.11 8.79 29.33
N ASP A 86 -15.97 8.50 29.97
CA ASP A 86 -15.92 8.10 31.38
C ASP A 86 -15.89 9.29 32.36
N LEU A 87 -15.59 10.50 31.88
CA LEU A 87 -15.45 11.72 32.69
C LEU A 87 -16.48 12.79 32.31
N LEU A 88 -17.71 12.36 32.03
CA LEU A 88 -18.81 13.25 31.69
C LEU A 88 -19.35 13.99 32.93
N PRO A 89 -19.97 15.17 32.74
CA PRO A 89 -20.74 15.83 33.79
C PRO A 89 -21.84 14.91 34.33
N ALA A 90 -21.91 14.76 35.65
CA ALA A 90 -22.96 14.02 36.34
C ALA A 90 -24.02 14.98 36.91
N PRO A 91 -25.29 14.55 37.08
CA PRO A 91 -26.35 15.40 37.62
C PRO A 91 -26.04 15.98 39.01
N GLU A 92 -25.27 15.25 39.82
CA GLU A 92 -24.84 15.63 41.16
C GLU A 92 -23.57 16.51 41.19
N ASP A 93 -22.91 16.73 40.05
CA ASP A 93 -21.71 17.57 40.01
C ASP A 93 -22.07 19.04 40.30
N PRO A 94 -21.27 19.75 41.13
CA PRO A 94 -21.37 21.21 41.22
C PRO A 94 -21.22 21.85 39.84
N ILE A 95 -21.95 22.94 39.58
CA ILE A 95 -21.99 23.62 38.27
C ILE A 95 -20.59 23.85 37.69
N GLU A 96 -19.66 24.37 38.50
CA GLU A 96 -18.29 24.65 38.07
C GLU A 96 -17.51 23.36 37.69
N LEU A 97 -17.73 22.25 38.41
CA LEU A 97 -17.11 20.97 38.09
C LEU A 97 -17.72 20.37 36.81
N ALA A 98 -19.05 20.48 36.66
CA ALA A 98 -19.76 20.04 35.47
C ALA A 98 -19.25 20.78 34.21
N GLN A 99 -19.11 22.10 34.29
CA GLN A 99 -18.55 22.94 33.21
C GLN A 99 -17.12 22.53 32.85
N ARG A 100 -16.23 22.35 33.84
CA ARG A 100 -14.84 21.92 33.61
C ARG A 100 -14.76 20.53 32.95
N LYS A 101 -15.60 19.59 33.39
CA LYS A 101 -15.67 18.24 32.80
C LYS A 101 -16.19 18.27 31.36
N ALA A 102 -17.19 19.13 31.09
CA ALA A 102 -17.72 19.34 29.75
C ALA A 102 -16.64 19.92 28.83
N GLU A 103 -15.98 21.00 29.23
CA GLU A 103 -14.91 21.63 28.46
C GLU A 103 -13.73 20.67 28.21
N ALA A 104 -13.24 19.97 29.24
CA ALA A 104 -12.17 18.98 29.08
C ALA A 104 -12.54 17.87 28.10
N SER A 105 -13.78 17.40 28.14
CA SER A 105 -14.31 16.39 27.23
C SER A 105 -14.37 16.90 25.80
N LEU A 106 -14.93 18.09 25.58
CA LEU A 106 -15.04 18.72 24.26
C LEU A 106 -13.67 18.97 23.63
N LEU A 107 -12.71 19.54 24.39
CA LEU A 107 -11.33 19.73 23.94
C LEU A 107 -10.68 18.43 23.49
N ARG A 108 -10.83 17.37 24.30
CA ARG A 108 -10.30 16.05 23.95
C ARG A 108 -10.97 15.48 22.70
N TRP A 109 -12.28 15.60 22.59
CA TRP A 109 -13.01 15.05 21.45
C TRP A 109 -12.61 15.75 20.15
N ILE A 110 -12.56 17.09 20.15
CA ILE A 110 -12.06 17.90 19.03
C ILE A 110 -10.63 17.47 18.67
N TYR A 111 -9.74 17.38 19.66
CA TYR A 111 -8.37 16.93 19.42
C TYR A 111 -8.32 15.54 18.78
N VAL A 112 -9.05 14.56 19.32
CA VAL A 112 -9.03 13.18 18.81
C VAL A 112 -9.60 13.11 17.39
N THR A 113 -10.67 13.85 17.08
CA THR A 113 -11.25 13.89 15.74
C THR A 113 -10.35 14.59 14.73
N GLU A 114 -9.68 15.67 15.11
CA GLU A 114 -8.66 16.33 14.27
C GLU A 114 -7.50 15.37 13.97
N GLN A 115 -7.03 14.65 14.99
CA GLN A 115 -5.99 13.62 14.82
C GLN A 115 -6.44 12.48 13.90
N ALA A 116 -7.74 12.16 13.89
CA ALA A 116 -8.32 11.18 13.00
C ALA A 116 -8.44 11.71 11.58
N GLU A 117 -8.90 12.94 11.39
CA GLU A 117 -8.97 13.61 10.11
C GLU A 117 -7.60 13.65 9.44
N VAL A 118 -6.57 14.11 10.16
CA VAL A 118 -5.20 14.20 9.64
C VAL A 118 -4.68 12.83 9.20
N ARG A 119 -4.97 11.75 9.94
CA ARG A 119 -4.47 10.40 9.63
C ARG A 119 -5.25 9.74 8.50
N LEU A 120 -6.58 9.83 8.53
CA LEU A 120 -7.46 9.17 7.58
C LEU A 120 -7.53 9.90 6.23
N SER A 121 -7.14 11.17 6.19
CA SER A 121 -7.04 11.97 4.96
C SER A 121 -5.68 11.90 4.28
N ARG A 122 -4.70 11.20 4.87
CA ARG A 122 -3.37 11.05 4.26
C ARG A 122 -3.49 10.38 2.89
N PRO A 123 -2.69 10.82 1.90
CA PRO A 123 -2.64 10.14 0.62
C PRO A 123 -2.12 8.70 0.82
N ILE A 124 -2.58 7.80 -0.03
CA ILE A 124 -2.19 6.37 -0.01
C ILE A 124 -0.67 6.21 -0.25
N PHE A 125 -0.01 7.24 -0.76
CA PHE A 125 1.40 7.35 -1.10
C PHE A 125 2.42 7.30 0.07
N GLY A 126 2.00 7.06 1.33
CA GLY A 126 2.91 7.03 2.50
C GLY A 126 3.53 5.65 2.83
N ASP A 127 4.07 5.54 4.06
CA ASP A 127 4.80 4.42 4.72
C ASP A 127 4.36 2.97 4.37
N VAL A 128 3.13 2.78 3.89
CA VAL A 128 2.54 1.49 3.52
C VAL A 128 3.12 0.93 2.21
N LEU A 129 3.53 1.78 1.26
CA LEU A 129 4.08 1.32 -0.03
C LEU A 129 5.60 1.08 0.02
N GLU A 130 6.35 1.76 0.89
CA GLU A 130 7.81 1.54 1.03
C GLU A 130 8.12 0.14 1.60
N ALA A 131 7.24 -0.39 2.46
CA ALA A 131 7.40 -1.71 3.05
C ALA A 131 6.84 -2.86 2.18
N ALA A 132 6.06 -2.55 1.14
CA ALA A 132 5.35 -3.56 0.34
C ALA A 132 6.10 -3.91 -0.94
N SER A 133 6.17 -5.20 -1.27
CA SER A 133 6.62 -5.66 -2.59
C SER A 133 5.77 -5.06 -3.71
N LEU A 134 6.38 -4.61 -4.81
CA LEU A 134 5.68 -3.96 -5.94
C LEU A 134 4.50 -4.78 -6.50
N GLU A 135 4.57 -6.11 -6.45
CA GLU A 135 3.48 -6.99 -6.89
C GLU A 135 2.18 -6.79 -6.07
N ARG A 136 2.29 -6.37 -4.81
CA ARG A 136 1.17 -6.26 -3.85
C ARG A 136 0.51 -4.89 -3.83
N LEU A 137 1.00 -3.91 -4.59
CA LEU A 137 0.53 -2.51 -4.51
C LEU A 137 -1.00 -2.38 -4.71
N PRO A 138 -1.65 -3.06 -5.67
CA PRO A 138 -3.11 -2.97 -5.82
C PRO A 138 -3.89 -3.50 -4.62
N LEU A 139 -3.39 -4.57 -3.96
CA LEU A 139 -4.00 -5.10 -2.74
C LEU A 139 -3.78 -4.19 -1.54
N GLN A 140 -2.62 -3.51 -1.45
CA GLN A 140 -2.37 -2.55 -0.37
C GLN A 140 -3.36 -1.40 -0.40
N GLU A 141 -3.79 -0.97 -1.58
CA GLU A 141 -4.84 0.04 -1.71
C GLU A 141 -6.20 -0.47 -1.19
N ALA A 142 -6.57 -1.71 -1.49
CA ALA A 142 -7.77 -2.33 -0.92
C ALA A 142 -7.70 -2.43 0.62
N LEU A 143 -6.55 -2.86 1.15
CA LEU A 143 -6.30 -2.95 2.59
C LEU A 143 -6.33 -1.59 3.27
N HIS A 144 -5.80 -0.54 2.62
CA HIS A 144 -5.86 0.83 3.12
C HIS A 144 -7.31 1.27 3.33
N TRP A 145 -8.20 1.06 2.35
CA TRP A 145 -9.62 1.44 2.51
C TRP A 145 -10.32 0.63 3.59
N GLN A 146 -9.98 -0.65 3.74
CA GLN A 146 -10.49 -1.48 4.83
C GLN A 146 -10.01 -0.96 6.20
N HIS A 147 -8.74 -0.56 6.30
CA HIS A 147 -8.20 0.07 7.50
C HIS A 147 -8.93 1.38 7.82
N CYS A 148 -9.05 2.29 6.85
CA CYS A 148 -9.78 3.55 7.03
C CYS A 148 -11.22 3.33 7.50
N PHE A 149 -11.93 2.35 6.93
CA PHE A 149 -13.27 1.97 7.39
C PHE A 149 -13.27 1.48 8.84
N SER A 150 -12.33 0.59 9.19
CA SER A 150 -12.21 0.01 10.54
C SER A 150 -11.94 1.06 11.63
N GLN A 151 -11.30 2.17 11.26
CA GLN A 151 -10.97 3.28 12.15
C GLN A 151 -12.09 4.32 12.20
N ALA A 152 -12.64 4.70 11.04
CA ALA A 152 -13.64 5.76 10.93
C ALA A 152 -15.02 5.35 11.48
N LYS A 153 -15.45 4.10 11.25
CA LYS A 153 -16.78 3.64 11.70
C LYS A 153 -16.95 3.72 13.22
N PRO A 154 -16.05 3.15 14.05
CA PRO A 154 -16.20 3.25 15.50
C PRO A 154 -16.10 4.68 16.03
N LEU A 155 -15.32 5.55 15.38
CA LEU A 155 -15.24 6.96 15.77
C LEU A 155 -16.54 7.71 15.44
N TYR A 156 -17.09 7.50 14.24
CA TYR A 156 -18.38 8.06 13.85
C TYR A 156 -19.50 7.61 14.80
N ASP A 157 -19.52 6.34 15.19
CA ASP A 157 -20.51 5.83 16.16
C ASP A 157 -20.38 6.52 17.53
N GLN A 158 -19.15 6.77 18.00
CA GLN A 158 -18.90 7.50 19.24
C GLN A 158 -19.39 8.96 19.16
N LEU A 159 -19.33 9.58 17.98
CA LEU A 159 -19.80 10.95 17.75
C LEU A 159 -21.34 11.08 17.76
N LEU A 160 -22.06 9.96 17.67
CA LEU A 160 -23.52 9.94 17.79
C LEU A 160 -24.00 9.77 19.24
N HIS A 161 -23.09 9.69 20.21
CA HIS A 161 -23.42 9.46 21.60
C HIS A 161 -24.10 10.69 22.22
N PRO A 162 -25.21 10.55 22.99
CA PRO A 162 -25.97 11.67 23.55
C PRO A 162 -25.19 12.51 24.58
N ALA A 163 -24.06 11.99 25.08
CA ALA A 163 -23.16 12.76 25.93
C ALA A 163 -22.54 13.97 25.24
N ILE A 164 -22.43 13.95 23.92
CA ILE A 164 -21.84 15.05 23.16
C ILE A 164 -22.72 16.30 23.21
N PRO A 165 -24.00 16.26 22.77
CA PRO A 165 -24.88 17.41 22.91
C PRO A 165 -25.07 17.81 24.39
N ALA A 166 -25.14 16.84 25.31
CA ALA A 166 -25.24 17.16 26.74
C ALA A 166 -24.03 17.95 27.28
N ALA A 167 -22.81 17.66 26.81
CA ALA A 167 -21.63 18.45 27.18
C ALA A 167 -21.65 19.85 26.57
N CYS A 168 -22.11 19.98 25.32
CA CYS A 168 -22.32 21.29 24.69
C CYS A 168 -23.34 22.13 25.48
N ASP A 169 -24.47 21.53 25.89
CA ASP A 169 -25.52 22.19 26.66
C ASP A 169 -25.03 22.64 28.06
N VAL A 170 -24.18 21.84 28.71
CA VAL A 170 -23.60 22.18 30.02
C VAL A 170 -22.62 23.34 29.94
N LEU A 171 -21.81 23.40 28.87
CA LEU A 171 -20.84 24.47 28.68
C LEU A 171 -21.50 25.75 28.14
N ASP A 172 -22.60 25.62 27.38
CA ASP A 172 -23.35 26.71 26.75
C ASP A 172 -22.46 27.66 25.92
N ASP A 173 -21.51 27.07 25.19
CA ASP A 173 -20.57 27.78 24.33
C ASP A 173 -20.78 27.40 22.86
N ALA A 174 -21.16 28.39 22.06
CA ALA A 174 -21.48 28.21 20.66
C ALA A 174 -20.27 27.81 19.79
N ASP A 175 -19.06 28.23 20.17
CA ASP A 175 -17.85 27.93 19.40
C ASP A 175 -17.46 26.46 19.56
N TYR A 176 -17.58 25.91 20.77
CA TYR A 176 -17.35 24.48 21.00
C TYR A 176 -18.39 23.61 20.30
N ALA A 177 -19.66 23.98 20.38
CA ALA A 177 -20.74 23.26 19.70
C ALA A 177 -20.51 23.25 18.18
N PHE A 178 -20.18 24.40 17.60
CA PHE A 178 -19.88 24.53 16.17
C PHE A 178 -18.69 23.66 15.74
N LYS A 179 -17.59 23.68 16.50
CA LYS A 179 -16.39 22.86 16.20
C LYS A 179 -16.69 21.37 16.26
N ILE A 180 -17.46 20.92 17.25
CA ILE A 180 -17.86 19.51 17.35
C ILE A 180 -18.72 19.10 16.16
N ASP A 181 -19.67 19.93 15.74
CA ASP A 181 -20.51 19.66 14.57
C ASP A 181 -19.69 19.59 13.28
N GLU A 182 -18.71 20.48 13.11
CA GLU A 182 -17.76 20.46 11.99
C GLU A 182 -16.95 19.15 11.97
N GLN A 183 -16.38 18.77 13.11
CA GLN A 183 -15.63 17.53 13.27
C GLN A 183 -16.51 16.30 13.00
N ALA A 184 -17.74 16.28 13.52
CA ALA A 184 -18.70 15.20 13.26
C ALA A 184 -19.05 15.07 11.78
N ALA A 185 -19.26 16.20 11.09
CA ALA A 185 -19.50 16.22 9.65
C ALA A 185 -18.27 15.72 8.86
N CYS A 186 -17.05 16.11 9.27
CA CYS A 186 -15.81 15.67 8.67
C CYS A 186 -15.61 14.14 8.80
N ILE A 187 -15.72 13.60 10.02
CA ILE A 187 -15.59 12.16 10.27
C ILE A 187 -16.68 11.37 9.54
N LYS A 188 -17.92 11.88 9.49
CA LYS A 188 -19.01 11.28 8.70
C LYS A 188 -18.66 11.19 7.21
N LYS A 189 -18.06 12.24 6.64
CA LYS A 189 -17.60 12.27 5.24
C LYS A 189 -16.53 11.22 5.00
N LEU A 190 -15.51 11.13 5.87
CA LEU A 190 -14.44 10.14 5.78
C LEU A 190 -14.95 8.71 5.92
N TYR A 191 -15.84 8.46 6.89
CA TYR A 191 -16.52 7.19 7.06
C TYR A 191 -17.29 6.78 5.79
N ASN A 192 -18.13 7.68 5.25
CA ASN A 192 -18.90 7.39 4.03
C ASN A 192 -17.98 7.12 2.83
N GLN A 193 -16.91 7.87 2.67
CA GLN A 193 -15.90 7.63 1.64
C GLN A 193 -15.29 6.23 1.76
N ALA A 194 -14.88 5.84 2.96
CA ALA A 194 -14.32 4.52 3.22
C ALA A 194 -15.33 3.40 2.94
N VAL A 195 -16.59 3.54 3.34
CA VAL A 195 -17.67 2.58 3.06
C VAL A 195 -17.81 2.31 1.57
N TRP A 196 -17.88 3.36 0.75
CA TRP A 196 -18.04 3.20 -0.70
C TRP A 196 -16.80 2.57 -1.34
N ASN A 197 -15.60 3.01 -0.96
CA ASN A 197 -14.36 2.47 -1.49
C ASN A 197 -14.18 0.98 -1.13
N VAL A 198 -14.47 0.58 0.12
CA VAL A 198 -14.44 -0.84 0.53
C VAL A 198 -15.39 -1.70 -0.33
N LYS A 199 -16.56 -1.19 -0.72
CA LYS A 199 -17.48 -1.94 -1.59
C LYS A 199 -16.89 -2.20 -2.97
N TYR A 200 -16.25 -1.21 -3.59
CA TYR A 200 -15.57 -1.40 -4.87
C TYR A 200 -14.40 -2.37 -4.75
N PHE A 201 -13.55 -2.18 -3.73
CA PHE A 201 -12.36 -3.02 -3.54
C PHE A 201 -12.71 -4.46 -3.16
N LYS A 202 -13.83 -4.72 -2.49
CA LYS A 202 -14.32 -6.08 -2.26
C LYS A 202 -14.52 -6.88 -3.56
N VAL A 203 -14.91 -6.21 -4.65
CA VAL A 203 -15.05 -6.83 -5.98
C VAL A 203 -13.69 -7.01 -6.66
N LEU A 204 -12.76 -6.06 -6.47
CA LEU A 204 -11.42 -6.07 -7.04
C LEU A 204 -10.42 -6.98 -6.30
N GLU A 205 -10.71 -7.33 -5.04
CA GLU A 205 -9.80 -8.06 -4.15
C GLU A 205 -9.38 -9.42 -4.70
N LYS A 206 -10.34 -10.18 -5.26
CA LYS A 206 -10.05 -11.47 -5.88
C LYS A 206 -9.21 -11.30 -7.16
N PRO A 207 -9.61 -10.48 -8.15
CA PRO A 207 -8.76 -10.20 -9.32
C PRO A 207 -7.35 -9.75 -8.96
N PHE A 208 -7.17 -8.89 -7.96
CA PHE A 208 -5.84 -8.45 -7.50
C PHE A 208 -5.02 -9.57 -6.84
N ARG A 209 -5.65 -10.49 -6.11
CA ARG A 209 -4.98 -11.71 -5.65
C ARG A 209 -4.59 -12.62 -6.82
N ASP A 210 -5.50 -12.78 -7.78
CA ASP A 210 -5.25 -13.63 -8.94
C ASP A 210 -4.05 -13.07 -9.74
N LEU A 211 -3.83 -11.74 -9.82
CA LEU A 211 -2.60 -11.16 -10.39
C LEU A 211 -1.30 -11.66 -9.72
N LEU A 212 -1.33 -11.92 -8.41
CA LEU A 212 -0.15 -12.40 -7.66
C LEU A 212 0.12 -13.88 -7.91
N THR A 213 -0.93 -14.69 -7.96
CA THR A 213 -0.81 -16.15 -7.93
C THR A 213 -0.91 -16.81 -9.30
N SER A 214 -1.53 -16.14 -10.27
CA SER A 214 -1.74 -16.70 -11.60
C SER A 214 -0.47 -16.70 -12.45
N ASP A 215 -0.45 -17.63 -13.40
CA ASP A 215 0.55 -17.64 -14.47
C ASP A 215 0.42 -16.39 -15.33
N VAL A 216 1.55 -15.88 -15.83
CA VAL A 216 1.64 -14.72 -16.73
C VAL A 216 0.65 -14.83 -17.89
N LYS A 217 0.45 -16.01 -18.47
CA LYS A 217 -0.51 -16.26 -19.56
C LYS A 217 -1.96 -16.00 -19.14
N GLN A 218 -2.30 -16.31 -17.88
CA GLN A 218 -3.64 -16.09 -17.33
C GLN A 218 -3.87 -14.62 -16.95
N ILE A 219 -2.82 -13.90 -16.53
CA ILE A 219 -2.90 -12.47 -16.16
C ILE A 219 -3.52 -11.63 -17.29
N GLY A 220 -3.17 -11.90 -18.56
CA GLY A 220 -3.74 -11.22 -19.72
C GLY A 220 -5.27 -11.33 -19.84
N THR A 221 -5.89 -12.32 -19.20
CA THR A 221 -7.36 -12.47 -19.13
C THR A 221 -7.99 -11.81 -17.90
N ILE A 222 -7.20 -11.56 -16.85
CA ILE A 222 -7.64 -10.95 -15.60
C ILE A 222 -7.71 -9.43 -15.73
N VAL A 223 -6.70 -8.82 -16.39
CA VAL A 223 -6.58 -7.36 -16.53
C VAL A 223 -7.84 -6.71 -17.14
N PRO A 224 -8.43 -7.21 -18.25
CA PRO A 224 -9.65 -6.60 -18.81
C PRO A 224 -10.82 -6.54 -17.83
N ALA A 225 -10.99 -7.56 -16.97
CA ALA A 225 -12.05 -7.59 -15.96
C ALA A 225 -11.81 -6.55 -14.85
N ILE A 226 -10.55 -6.36 -14.44
CA ILE A 226 -10.14 -5.30 -13.52
C ILE A 226 -10.49 -3.93 -14.12
N ILE A 227 -10.05 -3.66 -15.35
CA ILE A 227 -10.26 -2.37 -16.02
C ILE A 227 -11.75 -2.05 -16.19
N LYS A 228 -12.57 -3.05 -16.56
CA LYS A 228 -14.03 -2.88 -16.62
C LYS A 228 -14.60 -2.43 -15.26
N THR A 229 -14.13 -3.03 -14.18
CA THR A 229 -14.56 -2.68 -12.82
C THR A 229 -14.09 -1.28 -12.42
N LEU A 230 -12.87 -0.90 -12.78
CA LEU A 230 -12.33 0.46 -12.55
C LEU A 230 -13.09 1.52 -13.36
N LYS A 231 -13.46 1.24 -14.61
CA LYS A 231 -14.31 2.15 -15.42
C LYS A 231 -15.67 2.38 -14.74
N MET A 232 -16.32 1.34 -14.21
CA MET A 232 -17.57 1.50 -13.45
C MET A 232 -17.37 2.32 -12.16
N MET A 233 -16.25 2.09 -11.48
CA MET A 233 -15.87 2.82 -10.28
C MET A 233 -15.64 4.30 -10.59
N TRP A 234 -14.96 4.64 -11.69
CA TRP A 234 -14.77 6.02 -12.13
C TRP A 234 -16.07 6.75 -12.44
N SER A 235 -17.05 6.09 -13.04
CA SER A 235 -18.34 6.74 -13.34
C SER A 235 -19.12 7.11 -12.08
N SER A 236 -18.99 6.32 -11.02
CA SER A 236 -19.88 6.35 -9.85
C SER A 236 -19.22 6.80 -8.53
N SER A 237 -17.91 6.67 -8.39
CA SER A 237 -17.17 7.01 -7.16
C SER A 237 -16.96 8.52 -7.07
N LYS A 238 -17.20 9.10 -5.89
CA LYS A 238 -16.84 10.50 -5.62
C LYS A 238 -15.33 10.70 -5.42
N TYR A 239 -14.62 9.66 -4.97
CA TYR A 239 -13.19 9.75 -4.67
C TYR A 239 -12.33 9.43 -5.90
N TYR A 240 -12.69 8.36 -6.64
CA TYR A 240 -11.92 7.88 -7.78
C TYR A 240 -12.36 8.47 -9.12
N LYS A 241 -13.41 9.29 -9.17
CA LYS A 241 -13.71 10.15 -10.32
C LYS A 241 -12.81 11.38 -10.32
N ASP A 242 -11.51 11.12 -10.26
CA ASP A 242 -10.43 12.08 -10.17
C ASP A 242 -9.22 11.48 -10.89
N SER A 243 -8.72 12.21 -11.88
CA SER A 243 -7.64 11.75 -12.77
C SER A 243 -6.39 11.34 -12.03
N ALA A 244 -5.99 12.08 -10.99
CA ALA A 244 -4.77 11.79 -10.25
C ALA A 244 -4.91 10.50 -9.41
N LYS A 245 -6.04 10.34 -8.71
CA LYS A 245 -6.28 9.16 -7.87
C LYS A 245 -6.47 7.88 -8.67
N MET A 246 -7.27 7.93 -9.73
CA MET A 246 -7.47 6.78 -10.61
C MET A 246 -6.20 6.46 -11.41
N GLY A 247 -5.52 7.48 -11.95
CA GLY A 247 -4.23 7.33 -12.63
C GLY A 247 -3.20 6.65 -11.74
N SER A 248 -3.11 7.06 -10.47
CA SER A 248 -2.23 6.45 -9.49
C SER A 248 -2.54 4.97 -9.19
N LEU A 249 -3.83 4.60 -9.09
CA LEU A 249 -4.23 3.20 -8.93
C LEU A 249 -3.87 2.38 -10.19
N LEU A 250 -4.08 2.93 -11.38
CA LEU A 250 -3.67 2.30 -12.64
C LEU A 250 -2.14 2.12 -12.69
N GLY A 251 -1.37 3.15 -12.30
CA GLY A 251 0.09 3.07 -12.20
C GLY A 251 0.55 1.98 -11.24
N ARG A 252 -0.10 1.82 -10.07
CA ARG A 252 0.18 0.71 -9.14
C ARG A 252 -0.10 -0.66 -9.76
N ILE A 253 -1.16 -0.80 -10.55
CA ILE A 253 -1.46 -2.04 -11.27
C ILE A 253 -0.38 -2.29 -12.34
N ALA A 254 0.00 -1.27 -13.10
CA ALA A 254 1.08 -1.35 -14.10
C ALA A 254 2.42 -1.81 -13.48
N LEU A 255 2.80 -1.22 -12.34
CA LEU A 255 3.99 -1.61 -11.59
C LEU A 255 3.91 -3.05 -11.09
N ALA A 256 2.74 -3.48 -10.59
CA ALA A 256 2.55 -4.86 -10.17
C ALA A 256 2.70 -5.84 -11.34
N LEU A 257 2.15 -5.53 -12.52
CA LEU A 257 2.33 -6.35 -13.73
C LEU A 257 3.80 -6.45 -14.14
N CYS A 258 4.53 -5.33 -14.13
CA CYS A 258 5.97 -5.30 -14.44
C CYS A 258 6.77 -6.15 -13.46
N ALA A 259 6.45 -6.07 -12.17
CA ALA A 259 7.10 -6.86 -11.13
C ALA A 259 6.83 -8.36 -11.31
N ARG A 260 5.59 -8.76 -11.66
CA ARG A 260 5.23 -10.15 -11.96
C ARG A 260 6.03 -10.71 -13.13
N VAL A 261 6.20 -9.93 -14.20
CA VAL A 261 7.01 -10.34 -15.36
C VAL A 261 8.48 -10.47 -14.96
N SER A 262 9.01 -9.48 -14.23
CA SER A 262 10.41 -9.46 -13.78
C SER A 262 10.75 -10.65 -12.87
N ALA A 263 9.83 -11.06 -12.01
CA ALA A 263 9.99 -12.24 -11.14
C ALA A 263 9.87 -13.58 -11.89
N THR A 264 9.32 -13.57 -13.11
CA THR A 264 9.10 -14.80 -13.89
C THR A 264 10.25 -15.06 -14.88
N VAL A 265 10.91 -14.00 -15.37
CA VAL A 265 11.96 -14.07 -16.38
C VAL A 265 13.31 -13.79 -15.74
N GLU A 266 14.08 -14.84 -15.44
CA GLU A 266 15.40 -14.74 -14.83
C GLU A 266 16.52 -15.16 -15.79
N ILE A 267 17.63 -14.42 -15.80
CA ILE A 267 18.74 -14.66 -16.73
C ILE A 267 19.41 -16.03 -16.54
N ASN A 268 19.46 -16.53 -15.30
CA ASN A 268 20.00 -17.86 -15.00
C ASN A 268 19.15 -18.96 -15.66
N HIS A 269 17.83 -18.78 -15.69
CA HIS A 269 16.93 -19.70 -16.39
C HIS A 269 17.11 -19.62 -17.91
N LEU A 270 17.45 -18.44 -18.46
CA LEU A 270 17.77 -18.29 -19.89
C LEU A 270 19.04 -19.05 -20.27
N LEU A 271 20.07 -19.02 -19.41
CA LEU A 271 21.39 -19.60 -19.71
C LEU A 271 21.48 -21.10 -19.42
N CYS A 272 20.78 -21.58 -18.40
CA CYS A 272 20.80 -22.99 -18.01
C CYS A 272 19.61 -23.80 -18.54
N GLY A 273 18.63 -23.15 -19.17
CA GLY A 273 17.40 -23.76 -19.64
C GLY A 273 17.59 -24.68 -20.84
N ASN A 274 17.04 -25.90 -20.76
CA ASN A 274 17.05 -26.83 -21.89
C ASN A 274 15.82 -26.70 -22.80
N ASP A 275 14.74 -26.11 -22.29
CA ASP A 275 13.46 -25.92 -22.98
C ASP A 275 13.30 -24.46 -23.45
N PHE A 276 13.97 -24.15 -24.56
CA PHE A 276 13.88 -22.84 -25.20
C PHE A 276 12.46 -22.54 -25.68
N ASP A 277 11.71 -23.53 -26.16
CA ASP A 277 10.37 -23.33 -26.72
C ASP A 277 9.38 -22.87 -25.64
N ALA A 278 9.38 -23.51 -24.46
CA ALA A 278 8.57 -23.07 -23.34
C ALA A 278 8.97 -21.67 -22.84
N THR A 279 10.27 -21.40 -22.75
CA THR A 279 10.79 -20.11 -22.25
C THR A 279 10.48 -18.95 -23.21
N ILE A 280 10.67 -19.16 -24.53
CA ILE A 280 10.31 -18.19 -25.57
C ILE A 280 8.81 -17.90 -25.52
N SER A 281 7.98 -18.94 -25.46
CA SER A 281 6.52 -18.79 -25.36
C SER A 281 6.09 -18.00 -24.12
N LEU A 282 6.76 -18.21 -22.98
CA LEU A 282 6.51 -17.48 -21.75
C LEU A 282 6.86 -15.99 -21.86
N VAL A 283 8.07 -15.67 -22.31
CA VAL A 283 8.55 -14.28 -22.47
C VAL A 283 7.71 -13.53 -23.50
N GLU A 284 7.35 -14.18 -24.61
CA GLU A 284 6.47 -13.61 -25.63
C GLU A 284 5.07 -13.32 -25.07
N SER A 285 4.49 -14.26 -24.31
CA SER A 285 3.21 -14.03 -23.64
C SER A 285 3.27 -12.90 -22.62
N ALA A 286 4.39 -12.77 -21.89
CA ALA A 286 4.63 -11.68 -20.95
C ALA A 286 4.69 -10.32 -21.64
N GLY A 287 5.48 -10.22 -22.72
CA GLY A 287 5.59 -9.00 -23.53
C GLY A 287 4.26 -8.56 -24.12
N MET A 288 3.54 -9.49 -24.77
CA MET A 288 2.22 -9.19 -25.37
C MET A 288 1.19 -8.74 -24.32
N MET A 289 1.23 -9.30 -23.10
CA MET A 289 0.35 -8.88 -22.02
C MET A 289 0.63 -7.43 -21.58
N LEU A 290 1.91 -7.05 -21.48
CA LEU A 290 2.33 -5.69 -21.14
C LEU A 290 1.99 -4.71 -22.27
N GLU A 291 2.18 -5.08 -23.54
CA GLU A 291 1.79 -4.25 -24.68
C GLU A 291 0.28 -3.96 -24.71
N ARG A 292 -0.55 -4.96 -24.37
CA ARG A 292 -2.00 -4.79 -24.23
C ARG A 292 -2.41 -3.85 -23.09
N TRP A 293 -1.50 -3.45 -22.21
CA TRP A 293 -1.79 -2.41 -21.23
C TRP A 293 -2.15 -1.07 -21.88
N HIS A 294 -1.69 -0.80 -23.12
CA HIS A 294 -2.12 0.38 -23.88
C HIS A 294 -3.63 0.38 -24.17
N ASP A 295 -4.28 -0.78 -24.22
CA ASP A 295 -5.73 -0.88 -24.43
C ASP A 295 -6.54 -0.35 -23.22
N VAL A 296 -5.89 -0.19 -22.06
CA VAL A 296 -6.53 0.31 -20.83
C VAL A 296 -6.91 1.79 -20.93
N TYR A 297 -6.19 2.57 -21.73
CA TYR A 297 -6.44 3.99 -21.90
C TYR A 297 -6.35 4.41 -23.36
N THR A 298 -7.50 4.76 -23.92
CA THR A 298 -7.64 5.32 -25.26
C THR A 298 -8.15 6.76 -25.17
N GLU A 299 -7.42 7.71 -25.77
CA GLU A 299 -7.71 9.15 -25.67
C GLU A 299 -9.06 9.55 -26.30
N ASN A 300 -9.60 8.72 -27.19
CA ASN A 300 -10.80 9.00 -27.97
C ASN A 300 -12.08 8.38 -27.39
N ASP A 301 -12.10 7.95 -26.12
CA ASP A 301 -13.30 7.42 -25.44
C ASP A 301 -14.35 8.52 -25.09
N GLY A 302 -14.44 9.58 -25.92
CA GLY A 302 -15.36 10.71 -25.73
C GLY A 302 -15.12 11.54 -24.46
N GLY A 303 -13.93 11.45 -23.86
CA GLY A 303 -13.61 12.09 -22.57
C GLY A 303 -14.24 11.40 -21.35
N PHE A 304 -14.77 10.18 -21.50
CA PHE A 304 -15.43 9.47 -20.41
C PHE A 304 -14.47 8.89 -19.37
N TRP A 305 -13.24 8.54 -19.75
CA TRP A 305 -12.25 7.84 -18.94
C TRP A 305 -10.91 8.58 -19.00
N GLY A 306 -10.50 9.24 -17.92
CA GLY A 306 -9.32 10.11 -17.88
C GLY A 306 -9.66 11.60 -17.98
N PRO A 307 -8.68 12.48 -18.29
CA PRO A 307 -7.32 12.19 -18.75
C PRO A 307 -6.40 11.62 -17.66
N PHE A 308 -5.39 10.83 -18.03
CA PHE A 308 -4.37 10.28 -17.13
C PHE A 308 -2.95 10.61 -17.61
N ASP A 309 -1.97 10.59 -16.71
CA ASP A 309 -0.57 10.76 -17.07
C ASP A 309 -0.02 9.51 -17.78
N ARG A 310 0.31 9.66 -19.07
CA ARG A 310 0.83 8.56 -19.91
C ARG A 310 2.19 8.04 -19.41
N THR A 311 3.00 8.90 -18.82
CA THR A 311 4.32 8.53 -18.32
C THR A 311 4.17 7.60 -17.12
N GLU A 312 3.25 7.93 -16.21
CA GLU A 312 2.93 7.09 -15.04
C GLU A 312 2.28 5.77 -15.46
N LEU A 313 1.43 5.79 -16.48
CA LEU A 313 0.71 4.60 -16.95
C LEU A 313 1.59 3.63 -17.77
N PHE A 314 2.43 4.16 -18.66
CA PHE A 314 3.08 3.37 -19.71
C PHE A 314 4.59 3.30 -19.60
N GLY A 315 5.28 4.30 -19.03
CA GLY A 315 6.74 4.38 -19.09
C GLY A 315 7.45 3.09 -18.65
N ARG A 316 7.17 2.63 -17.43
CA ARG A 316 7.76 1.38 -16.92
C ARG A 316 7.28 0.13 -17.67
N VAL A 317 6.04 0.13 -18.15
CA VAL A 317 5.47 -1.00 -18.89
C VAL A 317 6.15 -1.17 -20.23
N ASP A 318 6.36 -0.07 -20.96
CA ASP A 318 7.05 -0.02 -22.25
C ASP A 318 8.51 -0.47 -22.09
N ASP A 319 9.18 -0.02 -21.03
CA ASP A 319 10.53 -0.48 -20.71
C ASP A 319 10.58 -2.00 -20.55
N VAL A 320 9.72 -2.58 -19.69
CA VAL A 320 9.72 -4.03 -19.43
C VAL A 320 9.30 -4.82 -20.67
N ALA A 321 8.34 -4.33 -21.45
CA ALA A 321 7.92 -4.96 -22.71
C ALA A 321 9.08 -5.00 -23.73
N GLN A 322 9.85 -3.91 -23.85
CA GLN A 322 11.04 -3.85 -24.70
C GLN A 322 12.10 -4.88 -24.27
N TRP A 323 12.36 -5.00 -22.96
CA TRP A 323 13.23 -6.04 -22.41
C TRP A 323 12.75 -7.45 -22.77
N CYS A 324 11.45 -7.74 -22.65
CA CYS A 324 10.89 -9.03 -23.06
C CYS A 324 11.16 -9.34 -24.54
N SER A 325 10.97 -8.35 -25.43
CA SER A 325 11.25 -8.51 -26.87
C SER A 325 12.71 -8.86 -27.15
N GLU A 326 13.64 -8.22 -26.43
CA GLU A 326 15.08 -8.48 -26.57
C GLU A 326 15.50 -9.82 -26.00
N VAL A 327 15.00 -10.18 -24.81
CA VAL A 327 15.22 -11.51 -24.22
C VAL A 327 14.71 -12.61 -25.15
N ARG A 328 13.53 -12.42 -25.74
CA ARG A 328 13.00 -13.34 -26.76
C ARG A 328 13.93 -13.46 -27.96
N SER A 329 14.48 -12.35 -28.46
CA SER A 329 15.46 -12.37 -29.56
C SER A 329 16.72 -13.15 -29.19
N VAL A 330 17.24 -13.00 -27.97
CA VAL A 330 18.40 -13.75 -27.47
C VAL A 330 18.10 -15.24 -27.41
N LEU A 331 16.95 -15.62 -26.83
CA LEU A 331 16.53 -17.01 -26.74
C LEU A 331 16.39 -17.67 -28.11
N MET A 332 15.88 -16.95 -29.11
CA MET A 332 15.79 -17.45 -30.49
C MET A 332 17.17 -17.75 -31.09
N ILE A 333 18.17 -16.89 -30.85
CA ILE A 333 19.54 -17.11 -31.30
C ILE A 333 20.13 -18.36 -30.63
N LEU A 334 20.03 -18.44 -29.30
CA LEU A 334 20.54 -19.60 -28.53
C LEU A 334 19.89 -20.92 -28.97
N ARG A 335 18.57 -20.89 -29.19
CA ARG A 335 17.82 -22.04 -29.72
C ARG A 335 18.33 -22.46 -31.11
N GLN A 336 18.55 -21.50 -32.00
CA GLN A 336 19.04 -21.79 -33.35
C GLN A 336 20.43 -22.44 -33.31
N ILE A 337 21.34 -21.92 -32.47
CA ILE A 337 22.66 -22.52 -32.25
C ILE A 337 22.50 -23.97 -31.77
N LYS A 338 21.68 -24.21 -30.74
CA LYS A 338 21.43 -25.56 -30.19
C LYS A 338 20.90 -26.54 -31.24
N LEU A 339 19.97 -26.12 -32.10
CA LEU A 339 19.42 -26.96 -33.16
C LEU A 339 20.46 -27.32 -34.23
N GLU A 340 21.34 -26.38 -34.59
CA GLU A 340 22.45 -26.65 -35.50
C GLU A 340 23.44 -27.65 -34.91
N MET A 341 23.69 -27.62 -33.59
CA MET A 341 24.53 -28.63 -32.92
C MET A 341 24.01 -30.05 -33.15
N VAL A 342 22.70 -30.26 -32.92
CA VAL A 342 22.07 -31.59 -33.02
C VAL A 342 22.14 -32.15 -34.46
N ARG A 343 22.19 -31.28 -35.47
CA ARG A 343 22.21 -31.68 -36.88
C ARG A 343 23.60 -32.08 -37.42
N ARG A 344 24.69 -31.67 -36.78
CA ARG A 344 26.05 -31.71 -37.37
C ARG A 344 27.08 -32.44 -36.49
N ALA A 345 26.70 -33.61 -35.99
CA ALA A 345 27.45 -34.41 -35.03
C ALA A 345 28.79 -35.04 -35.53
N ASP A 346 29.29 -34.66 -36.71
CA ASP A 346 30.44 -35.34 -37.36
C ASP A 346 31.80 -34.61 -37.21
N ASP A 347 31.83 -33.34 -36.78
CA ASP A 347 33.07 -32.58 -36.50
C ASP A 347 32.99 -31.85 -35.14
N VAL A 348 32.96 -32.68 -34.08
CA VAL A 348 32.51 -32.32 -32.74
C VAL A 348 33.49 -31.41 -31.99
N GLU A 349 34.81 -31.63 -32.10
CA GLU A 349 35.79 -30.98 -31.21
C GLU A 349 35.92 -29.46 -31.43
N THR A 350 36.07 -29.00 -32.68
CA THR A 350 36.24 -27.57 -32.98
C THR A 350 34.97 -26.79 -32.65
N PHE A 351 33.82 -27.40 -32.92
CA PHE A 351 32.51 -26.79 -32.67
C PHE A 351 32.19 -26.74 -31.17
N GLU A 352 32.49 -27.80 -30.40
CA GLU A 352 32.40 -27.79 -28.94
C GLU A 352 33.31 -26.73 -28.30
N ALA A 353 34.53 -26.54 -28.82
CA ALA A 353 35.44 -25.50 -28.33
C ALA A 353 34.88 -24.08 -28.57
N MET A 354 34.28 -23.83 -29.73
CA MET A 354 33.62 -22.55 -30.03
C MET A 354 32.42 -22.29 -29.11
N LEU A 355 31.64 -23.32 -28.79
CA LEU A 355 30.52 -23.23 -27.85
C LEU A 355 30.97 -22.99 -26.41
N SER A 356 32.00 -23.70 -25.95
CA SER A 356 32.59 -23.46 -24.62
C SER A 356 33.10 -22.02 -24.49
N THR A 357 33.69 -21.48 -25.56
CA THR A 357 34.12 -20.07 -25.61
C THR A 357 32.92 -19.11 -25.56
N MET A 358 31.84 -19.43 -26.27
CA MET A 358 30.59 -18.66 -26.22
C MET A 358 29.99 -18.66 -24.82
N ASP A 359 29.84 -19.83 -24.19
CA ASP A 359 29.26 -19.95 -22.84
C ASP A 359 30.08 -19.18 -21.79
N ALA A 360 31.42 -19.31 -21.84
CA ALA A 360 32.31 -18.56 -20.95
C ALA A 360 32.19 -17.03 -21.16
N GLY A 361 32.09 -16.59 -22.41
CA GLY A 361 31.90 -15.17 -22.74
C GLY A 361 30.53 -14.65 -22.30
N LEU A 362 29.45 -15.39 -22.54
CA LEU A 362 28.10 -15.02 -22.09
C LEU A 362 28.04 -14.92 -20.56
N TYR A 363 28.65 -15.87 -19.85
CA TYR A 363 28.75 -15.80 -18.40
C TYR A 363 29.52 -14.54 -17.95
N ALA A 364 30.65 -14.22 -18.57
CA ALA A 364 31.42 -13.02 -18.23
C ALA A 364 30.63 -11.71 -18.45
N HIS A 365 29.82 -11.63 -19.52
CA HIS A 365 29.01 -10.45 -19.81
C HIS A 365 27.73 -10.34 -18.96
N TRP A 366 27.12 -11.47 -18.60
CA TRP A 366 25.78 -11.50 -18.00
C TRP A 366 25.71 -11.99 -16.55
N ALA A 367 26.82 -12.42 -15.94
CA ALA A 367 26.83 -12.91 -14.55
C ALA A 367 26.29 -11.89 -13.52
N THR A 368 26.44 -10.59 -13.79
CA THR A 368 25.96 -9.51 -12.90
C THR A 368 24.72 -8.80 -13.44
N VAL A 369 24.16 -9.24 -14.57
CA VAL A 369 23.01 -8.58 -15.18
C VAL A 369 21.75 -8.94 -14.41
N VAL A 370 21.08 -7.91 -13.90
CA VAL A 370 19.72 -7.99 -13.39
C VAL A 370 18.78 -7.56 -14.52
N LEU A 371 18.01 -8.50 -15.06
CA LEU A 371 17.04 -8.18 -16.11
C LEU A 371 16.04 -7.14 -15.61
N PHE A 372 15.58 -6.29 -16.53
CA PHE A 372 14.61 -5.22 -16.25
C PHE A 372 15.12 -4.09 -15.32
N ASP A 373 16.40 -4.11 -14.95
CA ASP A 373 17.07 -3.03 -14.24
C ASP A 373 17.82 -2.11 -15.22
N ALA A 374 17.57 -0.80 -15.14
CA ALA A 374 18.23 0.19 -15.98
C ALA A 374 19.76 0.21 -15.79
N SER A 375 20.25 -0.08 -14.58
CA SER A 375 21.68 -0.14 -14.27
C SER A 375 22.40 -1.27 -15.01
N SER A 376 21.70 -2.36 -15.32
CA SER A 376 22.25 -3.52 -16.03
C SER A 376 22.14 -3.42 -17.56
N ARG A 377 21.55 -2.32 -18.06
CA ARG A 377 21.23 -2.18 -19.49
C ARG A 377 22.44 -2.22 -20.41
N ALA A 378 23.53 -1.53 -20.03
CA ALA A 378 24.75 -1.50 -20.84
C ALA A 378 25.39 -2.90 -20.95
N SER A 379 25.60 -3.56 -19.81
CA SER A 379 26.15 -4.92 -19.75
C SER A 379 25.29 -5.95 -20.49
N TRP A 380 23.97 -5.81 -20.43
CA TRP A 380 23.05 -6.62 -21.24
C TRP A 380 23.33 -6.47 -22.74
N LEU A 381 23.36 -5.22 -23.24
CA LEU A 381 23.57 -4.93 -24.66
C LEU A 381 24.95 -5.38 -25.15
N ASP A 382 25.99 -5.25 -24.33
CA ASP A 382 27.33 -5.75 -24.66
C ASP A 382 27.33 -7.28 -24.85
N GLY A 383 26.69 -8.02 -23.94
CA GLY A 383 26.55 -9.47 -24.08
C GLY A 383 25.67 -9.89 -25.26
N VAL A 384 24.61 -9.12 -25.59
CA VAL A 384 23.82 -9.34 -26.82
C VAL A 384 24.68 -9.14 -28.06
N GLY A 385 25.54 -8.12 -28.07
CA GLY A 385 26.49 -7.86 -29.15
C GLY A 385 27.48 -9.02 -29.32
N PHE A 386 28.05 -9.49 -28.22
CA PHE A 386 28.93 -10.67 -28.19
C PHE A 386 28.23 -11.91 -28.74
N LEU A 387 27.01 -12.23 -28.26
CA LEU A 387 26.22 -13.37 -28.72
C LEU A 387 25.97 -13.34 -30.23
N ARG A 388 25.62 -12.17 -30.78
CA ARG A 388 25.38 -12.04 -32.22
C ARG A 388 26.65 -12.29 -33.03
N ALA A 389 27.79 -11.77 -32.56
CA ALA A 389 29.08 -11.97 -33.23
C ALA A 389 29.50 -13.46 -33.23
N THR A 390 29.41 -14.13 -32.07
CA THR A 390 29.76 -15.55 -31.93
C THR A 390 28.78 -16.46 -32.68
N SER A 391 27.47 -16.17 -32.62
CA SER A 391 26.45 -16.88 -33.40
C SER A 391 26.72 -16.80 -34.90
N ASN A 392 27.08 -15.63 -35.43
CA ASN A 392 27.38 -15.48 -36.86
C ASN A 392 28.62 -16.29 -37.26
N ALA A 393 29.66 -16.30 -36.41
CA ALA A 393 30.86 -17.11 -36.64
C ALA A 393 30.55 -18.62 -36.61
N LEU A 394 29.76 -19.07 -35.63
CA LEU A 394 29.30 -20.46 -35.51
C LEU A 394 28.49 -20.90 -36.73
N LEU A 395 27.51 -20.09 -37.15
CA LEU A 395 26.69 -20.40 -38.33
C LEU A 395 27.52 -20.42 -39.62
N ALA A 396 28.45 -19.48 -39.79
CA ALA A 396 29.35 -19.45 -40.95
C ALA A 396 30.28 -20.68 -41.01
N PHE A 397 30.80 -21.12 -39.86
CA PHE A 397 31.58 -22.36 -39.76
C PHE A 397 30.74 -23.58 -40.12
N ALA A 398 29.54 -23.68 -39.55
CA ALA A 398 28.64 -24.79 -39.78
C ALA A 398 28.20 -24.88 -41.26
N HIS A 399 27.98 -23.75 -41.93
CA HIS A 399 27.73 -23.72 -43.38
C HIS A 399 28.90 -24.27 -44.21
N LYS A 400 30.16 -23.99 -43.83
CA LYS A 400 31.34 -24.49 -44.55
C LYS A 400 31.55 -26.00 -44.42
N LEU A 401 31.07 -26.61 -43.35
CA LEU A 401 31.14 -28.07 -43.14
C LEU A 401 30.06 -28.85 -43.92
N GLY A 402 28.96 -28.18 -44.31
CA GLY A 402 27.85 -28.80 -45.04
C GLY A 402 27.88 -28.60 -46.56
N SER A 403 28.85 -27.83 -47.08
CA SER A 403 29.14 -27.63 -48.50
C SER A 403 30.34 -28.46 -48.91
#